data_AF-A0A8E6NLE7-F1
#
_entry.id   AF-A0A8E6NLE7-F1
#
_cell.length_a   1.000
_cell.length_b   1.000
_cell.length_c   1.000
_cell.angle_alpha   90.00
_cell.angle_beta   90.00
_cell.angle_gamma   90.00
#
_symmetry.space_group_name_H-M   'P 1'
#
loop_
_entity.id
_entity.type
_entity.pdbx_description
1 polymer ?
#
loop_
_entity_poly.entity_id
_entity_poly.type
_entity_poly.pdbx_seq_one_letter_code
_entity_poly.pdbx_strand_id
1 'polypeptide(L)'
;MTQTAVIPDYLKPAIERLETAREAHLTSARRMDETTAAISQVKAQKKELEQENDNDSGAWRTAFRAGGAVITDELKQRHLARVARRELAQECDNMAEVLSFELDSLKGACDRTARAYRQEHHSVLSQYAEHELNAALRDTCSALVRAMKLNILVLNNPLANTAGHQGYIQPEQAVMQQVKAWLEQAVKGCNIRLTDEPVLFKTGLSASTLPHMEYDVATTPGQRKVWQEKMREREADLKARGLLS
;
A
#
# COMPACT_ATOMS: atom_id res chain seq x y z
N MET A 1 28.37 20.73 -10.95
CA MET A 1 27.19 20.85 -11.83
C MET A 1 26.24 19.72 -11.46
N THR A 2 25.15 20.02 -10.77
CA THR A 2 24.08 19.04 -10.49
C THR A 2 23.34 18.78 -11.79
N GLN A 3 23.79 17.78 -12.53
CA GLN A 3 23.07 17.27 -13.69
C GLN A 3 21.69 16.83 -13.18
N THR A 4 20.65 17.58 -13.54
CA THR A 4 19.28 17.21 -13.22
C THR A 4 19.04 15.89 -13.93
N ALA A 5 19.14 14.77 -13.20
CA ALA A 5 18.96 13.44 -13.74
C ALA A 5 17.63 13.39 -14.51
N VAL A 6 17.70 13.38 -15.84
CA VAL A 6 16.52 13.35 -16.70
C VAL A 6 16.04 11.90 -16.74
N ILE A 7 14.77 11.69 -16.46
CA ILE A 7 14.17 10.35 -16.57
C ILE A 7 14.14 9.99 -18.05
N PRO A 8 14.64 8.82 -18.47
CA PRO A 8 14.59 8.40 -19.86
C PRO A 8 13.17 8.37 -20.43
N ASP A 9 13.02 8.73 -21.70
CA ASP A 9 11.72 8.85 -22.35
C ASP A 9 10.90 7.55 -22.32
N TYR A 10 11.56 6.40 -22.45
CA TYR A 10 10.90 5.09 -22.43
C TYR A 10 10.29 4.74 -21.06
N LEU A 11 10.73 5.39 -19.97
CA LEU A 11 10.19 5.18 -18.63
C LEU A 11 9.07 6.16 -18.26
N LYS A 12 8.84 7.23 -19.03
CA LYS A 12 7.82 8.23 -18.71
C LYS A 12 6.45 7.61 -18.42
N PRO A 13 5.91 6.65 -19.21
CA PRO A 13 4.62 6.04 -18.91
C PRO A 13 4.61 5.23 -17.61
N ALA A 14 5.72 4.59 -17.26
CA ALA A 14 5.83 3.83 -16.01
C ALA A 14 5.89 4.76 -14.79
N ILE A 15 6.61 5.88 -14.90
CA ILE A 15 6.69 6.89 -13.85
C ILE A 15 5.33 7.58 -13.63
N GLU A 16 4.59 7.90 -14.70
CA GLU A 16 3.25 8.46 -14.59
C GLU A 16 2.28 7.53 -13.84
N ARG A 17 2.34 6.22 -14.11
CA ARG A 17 1.56 5.21 -13.37
C ARG A 17 1.98 5.13 -11.89
N LEU A 18 3.28 5.21 -11.60
CA LEU A 18 3.79 5.22 -10.24
C LEU A 18 3.26 6.42 -9.44
N GLU A 19 3.33 7.63 -10.00
CA GLU A 19 2.82 8.84 -9.33
C GLU A 19 1.29 8.80 -9.19
N THR A 20 0.57 8.32 -10.20
CA THR A 20 -0.89 8.11 -10.11
C THR A 20 -1.25 7.14 -8.97
N ALA A 21 -0.52 6.03 -8.85
CA ALA A 21 -0.74 5.06 -7.77
C ALA A 21 -0.39 5.65 -6.39
N ARG A 22 0.65 6.50 -6.33
CA ARG A 22 1.03 7.24 -5.12
C ARG A 22 -0.06 8.21 -4.68
N GLU A 23 -0.58 9.02 -5.59
CA GLU A 23 -1.66 9.97 -5.31
C GLU A 23 -2.94 9.27 -4.87
N ALA A 24 -3.31 8.16 -5.53
CA ALA A 24 -4.45 7.35 -5.15
C ALA A 24 -4.31 6.81 -3.72
N HIS A 25 -3.12 6.34 -3.35
CA HIS A 25 -2.85 5.86 -2.00
C HIS A 25 -2.89 6.98 -0.96
N LEU A 26 -2.26 8.13 -1.22
CA LEU A 26 -2.29 9.29 -0.34
C LEU A 26 -3.72 9.83 -0.13
N THR A 27 -4.55 9.77 -1.17
CA THR A 27 -5.97 10.12 -1.06
C THR A 27 -6.71 9.14 -0.16
N SER A 28 -6.45 7.83 -0.29
CA SER A 28 -7.03 6.82 0.59
C SER A 28 -6.59 7.00 2.04
N ALA A 29 -5.32 7.31 2.28
CA ALA A 29 -4.76 7.60 3.60
C ALA A 29 -5.44 8.81 4.25
N ARG A 30 -5.56 9.94 3.53
CA ARG A 30 -6.24 11.14 4.03
C ARG A 30 -7.68 10.87 4.46
N ARG A 31 -8.43 10.10 3.66
CA ARG A 31 -9.80 9.71 4.01
C ARG A 31 -9.86 8.89 5.30
N MET A 32 -8.87 8.03 5.55
CA MET A 32 -8.79 7.30 6.82
C MET A 32 -8.56 8.22 8.01
N ASP A 33 -7.67 9.20 7.87
CA ASP A 33 -7.42 10.20 8.91
C ASP A 33 -8.68 11.03 9.19
N GLU A 34 -9.36 11.49 8.14
CA GLU A 34 -10.61 12.24 8.22
C GLU A 34 -11.71 11.45 8.92
N THR A 35 -11.94 10.18 8.54
CA THR A 35 -12.92 9.32 9.20
C THR A 35 -12.53 9.03 10.66
N THR A 36 -11.25 8.87 10.96
CA THR A 36 -10.77 8.66 12.34
C THR A 36 -11.00 9.90 13.20
N ALA A 37 -10.79 11.09 12.65
CA ALA A 37 -11.10 12.35 13.30
C ALA A 37 -12.62 12.52 13.53
N ALA A 38 -13.44 12.17 12.53
CA ALA A 38 -14.90 12.21 12.64
C ALA A 38 -15.42 11.27 13.73
N ILE A 39 -14.89 10.04 13.83
CA ILE A 39 -15.22 9.11 14.92
C ILE A 39 -14.86 9.72 16.29
N SER A 40 -13.69 10.34 16.41
CA SER A 40 -13.27 10.99 17.65
C SER A 40 -14.20 12.13 18.04
N GLN A 41 -14.61 12.95 17.06
CA GLN A 41 -15.54 14.06 17.26
C GLN A 41 -16.92 13.58 17.72
N VAL A 42 -17.50 12.57 17.05
CA VAL A 42 -18.81 12.02 17.40
C VAL A 42 -18.80 11.43 18.81
N LYS A 43 -17.71 10.74 19.20
CA LYS A 43 -17.54 10.23 20.57
C LYS A 43 -17.42 11.34 21.61
N ALA A 44 -16.75 12.44 21.29
CA ALA A 44 -16.66 13.60 22.17
C ALA A 44 -18.04 14.25 22.36
N GLN A 45 -18.78 14.48 21.27
CA GLN A 45 -20.13 15.05 21.30
C GLN A 45 -21.10 14.19 22.12
N LYS A 46 -21.05 12.86 21.97
CA LYS A 46 -21.82 11.94 22.82
C LYS A 46 -21.52 12.17 24.30
N LYS A 47 -20.24 12.24 24.67
CA LYS A 47 -19.82 12.41 26.07
C LYS A 47 -20.34 13.73 26.66
N GLU A 48 -20.34 14.80 25.88
CA GLU A 48 -20.92 16.10 26.29
C GLU A 48 -22.42 15.97 26.56
N LEU A 49 -23.17 15.33 25.65
CA LEU A 49 -24.61 15.09 25.82
C LEU A 49 -24.92 14.24 27.06
N GLU A 50 -24.12 13.21 27.33
CA GLU A 50 -24.26 12.36 28.53
C GLU A 50 -23.99 13.13 29.82
N GLN A 51 -22.93 13.96 29.84
CA GLN A 51 -22.58 14.76 31.01
C GLN A 51 -23.66 15.80 31.35
N GLU A 52 -24.24 16.47 30.34
CA GLU A 52 -25.37 17.38 30.55
C GLU A 52 -26.61 16.65 31.07
N ASN A 53 -26.87 15.44 30.57
CA ASN A 53 -28.02 14.62 30.94
C ASN A 53 -27.94 14.14 32.41
N ASP A 54 -26.77 13.70 32.86
CA ASP A 54 -26.56 13.20 34.23
C ASP A 54 -26.75 14.29 35.29
N ASN A 55 -26.24 15.49 35.02
CA ASN A 55 -26.39 16.65 35.91
C ASN A 55 -27.87 17.04 36.10
N ASP A 56 -28.68 16.96 35.04
CA ASP A 56 -30.10 17.36 35.07
C ASP A 56 -31.02 16.26 35.66
N SER A 57 -30.64 14.98 35.53
CA SER A 57 -31.44 13.83 35.98
C SER A 57 -31.69 13.82 37.50
N GLY A 58 -30.65 14.07 38.31
CA GLY A 58 -30.76 14.13 39.77
C GLY A 58 -31.57 15.33 40.25
N ALA A 59 -31.36 16.49 39.63
CA ALA A 59 -32.06 17.73 39.94
C ALA A 59 -33.57 17.62 39.61
N TRP A 60 -33.89 17.07 38.43
CA TRP A 60 -35.27 16.87 38.00
C TRP A 60 -36.06 15.95 38.94
N ARG A 61 -35.50 14.78 39.30
CA ARG A 61 -36.17 13.83 40.21
C ARG A 61 -36.37 14.42 41.61
N THR A 62 -35.48 15.30 42.03
CA THR A 62 -35.60 15.99 43.33
C THR A 62 -36.71 17.03 43.30
N ALA A 63 -36.76 17.87 42.26
CA ALA A 63 -37.82 18.86 42.07
C ALA A 63 -39.21 18.21 41.91
N PHE A 64 -39.30 17.10 41.17
CA PHE A 64 -40.56 16.36 41.01
C PHE A 64 -41.10 15.80 42.34
N ARG A 65 -40.21 15.24 43.18
CA ARG A 65 -40.57 14.76 44.52
C ARG A 65 -40.96 15.91 45.45
N ALA A 66 -40.20 17.01 45.45
CA ALA A 66 -40.50 18.17 46.27
C ALA A 66 -41.84 18.83 45.89
N GLY A 67 -42.19 18.83 44.61
CA GLY A 67 -43.47 19.32 44.10
C GLY A 67 -44.66 18.37 44.28
N GLY A 68 -44.53 17.27 45.05
CA GLY A 68 -45.63 16.35 45.32
C GLY A 68 -46.14 15.59 44.10
N ALA A 69 -45.26 15.28 43.14
CA ALA A 69 -45.58 14.61 41.87
C ALA A 69 -46.47 15.40 40.91
N VAL A 70 -46.62 16.72 41.09
CA VAL A 70 -47.28 17.60 40.12
C VAL A 70 -46.32 17.92 38.97
N ILE A 71 -46.73 17.65 37.72
CA ILE A 71 -45.96 17.98 36.52
C ILE A 71 -46.28 19.42 36.11
N THR A 72 -45.40 20.35 36.48
CA THR A 72 -45.47 21.74 35.96
C THR A 72 -44.92 21.80 34.53
N ASP A 73 -45.21 22.89 33.83
CA ASP A 73 -44.69 23.11 32.48
C ASP A 73 -43.16 23.14 32.45
N GLU A 74 -42.50 23.73 33.45
CA GLU A 74 -41.04 23.73 33.55
C GLU A 74 -40.47 22.32 33.74
N LEU A 75 -41.09 21.51 34.59
CA LEU A 75 -40.69 20.11 34.78
C LEU A 75 -40.91 19.29 33.50
N LYS A 76 -42.01 19.53 32.78
CA LYS A 76 -42.27 18.89 31.49
C LYS A 76 -41.22 19.26 30.45
N GLN A 77 -40.88 20.55 30.32
CA GLN A 77 -39.88 21.02 29.37
C GLN A 77 -38.48 20.46 29.67
N ARG A 78 -38.07 20.45 30.94
CA ARG A 78 -36.81 19.82 31.34
C ARG A 78 -36.78 18.32 31.01
N HIS A 79 -37.89 17.62 31.25
CA HIS A 79 -37.98 16.20 30.92
C HIS A 79 -37.86 15.96 29.41
N LEU A 80 -38.54 16.75 28.58
CA LEU A 80 -38.47 16.66 27.12
C LEU A 80 -37.04 16.94 26.62
N ALA A 81 -36.39 18.00 27.10
CA ALA A 81 -35.01 18.32 26.76
C ALA A 81 -34.06 17.16 27.11
N ARG A 82 -34.27 16.52 28.27
CA ARG A 82 -33.50 15.36 28.71
C ARG A 82 -33.69 14.15 27.80
N VAL A 83 -34.94 13.83 27.43
CA VAL A 83 -35.23 12.75 26.47
C VAL A 83 -34.55 13.05 25.14
N ALA A 84 -34.68 14.28 24.63
CA ALA A 84 -34.02 14.69 23.38
C ALA A 84 -32.49 14.50 23.43
N ARG A 85 -31.82 14.92 24.52
CA ARG A 85 -30.37 14.68 24.69
C ARG A 85 -30.01 13.20 24.66
N ARG A 86 -30.81 12.35 25.30
CA ARG A 86 -30.58 10.89 25.32
C ARG A 86 -30.72 10.29 23.92
N GLU A 87 -31.75 10.67 23.17
CA GLU A 87 -31.93 10.21 21.79
C GLU A 87 -30.78 10.72 20.89
N LEU A 88 -30.35 11.98 21.04
CA LEU A 88 -29.19 12.51 20.31
C LEU A 88 -27.88 11.78 20.64
N ALA A 89 -27.69 11.36 21.90
CA ALA A 89 -26.54 10.55 22.29
C ALA A 89 -26.57 9.16 21.63
N GLN A 90 -27.76 8.57 21.50
CA GLN A 90 -27.95 7.31 20.76
C GLN A 90 -27.65 7.49 19.26
N GLU A 91 -28.05 8.62 18.65
CA GLU A 91 -27.68 8.91 17.26
C GLU A 91 -26.17 9.09 17.07
N CYS A 92 -25.47 9.63 18.07
CA CYS A 92 -24.00 9.68 18.04
C CYS A 92 -23.39 8.26 18.08
N ASP A 93 -23.95 7.34 18.86
CA ASP A 93 -23.51 5.93 18.84
C ASP A 93 -23.73 5.27 17.47
N ASN A 94 -24.92 5.45 16.92
CA ASN A 94 -25.28 4.95 15.58
C ASN A 94 -24.30 5.48 14.52
N MET A 95 -24.02 6.78 14.53
CA MET A 95 -23.07 7.41 13.62
C MET A 95 -21.64 6.89 13.81
N ALA A 96 -21.19 6.70 15.06
CA ALA A 96 -19.87 6.14 15.33
C ALA A 96 -19.73 4.70 14.81
N GLU A 97 -20.81 3.92 14.83
CA GLU A 97 -20.83 2.57 14.27
C GLU A 97 -20.71 2.56 12.74
N VAL A 98 -21.44 3.44 12.07
CA VAL A 98 -21.37 3.65 10.62
C VAL A 98 -19.98 4.10 10.20
N LEU A 99 -19.43 5.14 10.85
CA LEU A 99 -18.08 5.63 10.56
C LEU A 99 -17.01 4.56 10.83
N SER A 100 -17.20 3.71 11.85
CA SER A 100 -16.30 2.58 12.12
C SER A 100 -16.33 1.56 10.97
N PHE A 101 -17.51 1.26 10.42
CA PHE A 101 -17.64 0.42 9.23
C PHE A 101 -16.97 1.06 8.00
N GLU A 102 -17.18 2.36 7.78
CA GLU A 102 -16.51 3.10 6.70
C GLU A 102 -14.99 3.06 6.85
N LEU A 103 -14.47 3.27 8.05
CA LEU A 103 -13.04 3.22 8.34
C LEU A 103 -12.46 1.84 8.02
N ASP A 104 -13.16 0.76 8.36
CA ASP A 104 -12.73 -0.58 8.01
C ASP A 104 -12.75 -0.79 6.48
N SER A 105 -13.80 -0.34 5.78
CA SER A 105 -13.84 -0.36 4.32
C SER A 105 -12.65 0.39 3.70
N LEU A 106 -12.31 1.56 4.25
CA LEU A 106 -11.17 2.36 3.83
C LEU A 106 -9.83 1.67 4.10
N LYS A 107 -9.65 0.91 5.19
CA LYS A 107 -8.45 0.09 5.40
C LYS A 107 -8.23 -0.89 4.24
N GLY A 108 -9.29 -1.59 3.82
CA GLY A 108 -9.22 -2.51 2.69
C GLY A 108 -8.93 -1.82 1.34
N ALA A 109 -9.41 -0.59 1.16
CA ALA A 109 -9.06 0.23 -0.01
C ALA A 109 -7.60 0.74 0.05
N CYS A 110 -7.13 1.11 1.24
CA CYS A 110 -5.77 1.58 1.48
C CYS A 110 -4.75 0.46 1.21
N ASP A 111 -5.01 -0.76 1.67
CA ASP A 111 -4.17 -1.94 1.36
C ASP A 111 -4.05 -2.18 -0.15
N ARG A 112 -5.16 -2.03 -0.88
CA ARG A 112 -5.20 -2.21 -2.34
C ARG A 112 -4.37 -1.16 -3.06
N THR A 113 -4.51 0.10 -2.69
CA THR A 113 -3.73 1.21 -3.28
C THR A 113 -2.25 1.12 -2.88
N ALA A 114 -1.94 0.72 -1.65
CA ALA A 114 -0.58 0.46 -1.18
C ALA A 114 0.10 -0.63 -2.01
N ARG A 115 -0.60 -1.74 -2.29
CA ARG A 115 -0.11 -2.80 -3.17
C ARG A 115 0.10 -2.28 -4.59
N ALA A 116 -0.86 -1.56 -5.16
CA ALA A 116 -0.74 -1.00 -6.50
C ALA A 116 0.50 -0.10 -6.61
N TYR A 117 0.71 0.79 -5.65
CA TYR A 117 1.91 1.64 -5.57
C TYR A 117 3.21 0.82 -5.53
N ARG A 118 3.31 -0.22 -4.68
CA ARG A 118 4.48 -1.12 -4.65
C ARG A 118 4.70 -1.86 -5.98
N GLN A 119 3.62 -2.25 -6.65
CA GLN A 119 3.68 -2.94 -7.94
C GLN A 119 4.17 -2.01 -9.06
N GLU A 120 3.66 -0.78 -9.12
CA GLU A 120 4.13 0.21 -10.10
C GLU A 120 5.58 0.62 -9.83
N HIS A 121 5.98 0.71 -8.55
CA HIS A 121 7.39 0.96 -8.20
C HIS A 121 8.30 -0.15 -8.71
N HIS A 122 7.94 -1.41 -8.44
CA HIS A 122 8.67 -2.57 -8.96
C HIS A 122 8.67 -2.60 -10.50
N SER A 123 7.55 -2.23 -11.15
CA SER A 123 7.44 -2.15 -12.60
C SER A 123 8.43 -1.17 -13.22
N VAL A 124 8.58 0.03 -12.62
CA VAL A 124 9.59 1.02 -13.05
C VAL A 124 11.00 0.45 -12.92
N LEU A 125 11.34 -0.15 -11.78
CA LEU A 125 12.66 -0.72 -11.56
C LEU A 125 12.98 -1.86 -12.52
N SER A 126 12.03 -2.76 -12.74
CA SER A 126 12.19 -3.89 -13.65
C SER A 126 12.37 -3.43 -15.09
N GLN A 127 11.57 -2.46 -15.56
CA GLN A 127 11.73 -1.90 -16.90
C GLN A 127 13.06 -1.18 -17.08
N TYR A 128 13.50 -0.43 -16.07
CA TYR A 128 14.81 0.22 -16.10
C TYR A 128 15.94 -0.81 -16.21
N ALA A 129 15.98 -1.77 -15.27
CA ALA A 129 17.04 -2.77 -15.22
C ALA A 129 17.07 -3.68 -16.47
N GLU A 130 15.90 -4.09 -16.97
CA GLU A 130 15.79 -4.88 -18.20
C GLU A 130 16.27 -4.09 -19.41
N HIS A 131 15.92 -2.81 -19.51
CA HIS A 131 16.39 -1.95 -20.59
C HIS A 131 17.91 -1.78 -20.55
N GLU A 132 18.48 -1.41 -19.40
CA GLU A 132 19.93 -1.21 -19.25
C GLU A 132 20.73 -2.49 -19.58
N LEU A 133 20.25 -3.65 -19.12
CA LEU A 133 20.88 -4.93 -19.44
C LEU A 133 20.80 -5.23 -20.94
N ASN A 134 19.63 -5.05 -21.56
CA ASN A 134 19.44 -5.30 -22.98
C ASN A 134 20.29 -4.37 -23.85
N ALA A 135 20.36 -3.08 -23.49
CA ALA A 135 21.21 -2.12 -24.17
C ALA A 135 22.70 -2.53 -24.08
N ALA A 136 23.18 -2.87 -22.88
CA ALA A 136 24.56 -3.30 -22.69
C ALA A 136 24.91 -4.57 -23.50
N LEU A 137 24.00 -5.55 -23.54
CA LEU A 137 24.19 -6.78 -24.31
C LEU A 137 24.20 -6.54 -25.82
N ARG A 138 23.34 -5.66 -26.33
CA ARG A 138 23.22 -5.38 -27.77
C ARG A 138 24.34 -4.50 -28.28
N ASP A 139 24.64 -3.44 -27.56
CA ASP A 139 25.46 -2.35 -28.08
C ASP A 139 26.94 -2.55 -27.71
N THR A 140 27.22 -3.17 -26.57
CA THR A 140 28.58 -3.21 -25.99
C THR A 140 29.26 -4.57 -26.08
N CYS A 141 28.51 -5.68 -26.16
CA CYS A 141 29.10 -7.03 -26.09
C CYS A 141 29.64 -7.60 -27.42
N SER A 142 29.61 -6.84 -28.53
CA SER A 142 30.02 -7.33 -29.85
C SER A 142 31.46 -7.89 -29.90
N ALA A 143 32.40 -7.24 -29.19
CA ALA A 143 33.78 -7.68 -29.10
C ALA A 143 33.94 -9.02 -28.35
N LEU A 144 33.19 -9.19 -27.26
CA LEU A 144 33.17 -10.43 -26.48
C LEU A 144 32.64 -11.59 -27.32
N VAL A 145 31.50 -11.39 -28.01
CA VAL A 145 30.91 -12.41 -28.90
C VAL A 145 31.89 -12.84 -29.99
N ARG A 146 32.59 -11.88 -30.61
CA ARG A 146 33.65 -12.18 -31.61
C ARG A 146 34.77 -13.02 -31.00
N ALA A 147 35.29 -12.64 -29.82
CA ALA A 147 36.35 -13.37 -29.14
C ALA A 147 35.94 -14.80 -28.77
N MET A 148 34.72 -14.97 -28.25
CA MET A 148 34.13 -16.28 -27.97
C MET A 148 34.06 -17.13 -29.24
N LYS A 149 33.57 -16.58 -30.36
CA LYS A 149 33.48 -17.30 -31.62
C LYS A 149 34.85 -17.73 -32.15
N LEU A 150 35.86 -16.87 -32.03
CA LEU A 150 37.23 -17.21 -32.40
C LEU A 150 37.79 -18.37 -31.56
N ASN A 151 37.58 -18.34 -30.24
CA ASN A 151 38.04 -19.42 -29.35
C ASN A 151 37.33 -20.75 -29.66
N ILE A 152 36.01 -20.71 -29.89
CA ILE A 152 35.22 -21.87 -30.31
C ILE A 152 35.76 -22.47 -31.62
N LEU A 153 36.11 -21.64 -32.61
CA LEU A 153 36.67 -22.11 -33.88
C LEU A 153 38.02 -22.80 -33.70
N VAL A 154 38.87 -22.29 -32.79
CA VAL A 154 40.16 -22.92 -32.47
C VAL A 154 39.97 -24.26 -31.76
N LEU A 155 39.06 -24.33 -30.78
CA LEU A 155 38.79 -25.56 -30.02
C LEU A 155 38.07 -26.62 -30.86
N ASN A 156 37.30 -26.22 -31.87
CA ASN A 156 36.71 -27.13 -32.86
C ASN A 156 37.75 -27.70 -33.84
N ASN A 157 39.00 -27.20 -33.83
CA ASN A 157 40.05 -27.77 -34.65
C ASN A 157 40.34 -29.22 -34.19
N PRO A 158 40.35 -30.21 -35.08
CA PRO A 158 40.64 -31.60 -34.71
C PRO A 158 41.98 -31.81 -34.01
N LEU A 159 42.95 -30.92 -34.24
CA LEU A 159 44.27 -30.94 -33.59
C LEU A 159 44.26 -30.34 -32.17
N ALA A 160 43.20 -29.61 -31.79
CA ALA A 160 43.08 -28.96 -30.48
C ALA A 160 42.49 -29.88 -29.42
N ASN A 161 41.81 -30.97 -29.81
CA ASN A 161 41.21 -31.89 -28.86
C ASN A 161 42.23 -32.95 -28.38
N THR A 162 42.86 -32.68 -27.24
CA THR A 162 43.81 -33.61 -26.59
C THR A 162 43.13 -34.57 -25.61
N ALA A 163 41.86 -34.37 -25.30
CA ALA A 163 41.08 -35.31 -24.51
C ALA A 163 40.54 -36.41 -25.45
N GLY A 164 40.70 -37.68 -25.08
CA GLY A 164 40.03 -38.76 -25.80
C GLY A 164 38.49 -38.64 -25.73
N HIS A 165 37.77 -39.65 -26.23
CA HIS A 165 36.30 -39.68 -26.15
C HIS A 165 35.77 -39.52 -24.71
N GLN A 166 36.54 -39.95 -23.71
CA GLN A 166 36.25 -39.72 -22.29
C GLN A 166 36.77 -38.36 -21.86
N GLY A 167 35.86 -37.44 -21.51
CA GLY A 167 36.20 -36.09 -21.03
C GLY A 167 36.12 -34.99 -22.09
N TYR A 168 35.70 -35.32 -23.32
CA TYR A 168 35.41 -34.31 -24.33
C TYR A 168 34.22 -33.44 -23.88
N ILE A 169 34.47 -32.13 -23.81
CA ILE A 169 33.44 -31.11 -23.63
C ILE A 169 33.32 -30.36 -24.95
N GLN A 170 32.10 -30.14 -25.43
CA GLN A 170 31.89 -29.37 -26.65
C GLN A 170 32.51 -27.97 -26.51
N PRO A 171 33.28 -27.49 -27.50
CA PRO A 171 33.92 -26.17 -27.49
C PRO A 171 33.00 -25.01 -27.08
N GLU A 172 31.76 -25.02 -27.57
CA GLU A 172 30.75 -24.02 -27.21
C GLU A 172 30.44 -24.05 -25.71
N GLN A 173 30.28 -25.25 -25.13
CA GLN A 173 30.02 -25.41 -23.71
C GLN A 173 31.21 -24.95 -22.86
N ALA A 174 32.45 -25.31 -23.26
CA ALA A 174 33.65 -24.91 -22.56
C ALA A 174 33.82 -23.38 -22.51
N VAL A 175 33.65 -22.71 -23.66
CA VAL A 175 33.75 -21.25 -23.75
C VAL A 175 32.62 -20.55 -23.00
N MET A 176 31.38 -21.04 -23.07
CA MET A 176 30.25 -20.48 -22.32
C MET A 176 30.45 -20.59 -20.80
N GLN A 177 30.97 -21.73 -20.31
CA GLN A 177 31.27 -21.89 -18.89
C GLN A 177 32.39 -20.95 -18.42
N GLN A 178 33.44 -20.76 -19.22
CA GLN A 178 34.50 -19.80 -18.91
C GLN A 178 33.96 -18.37 -18.79
N VAL A 179 33.14 -17.94 -19.76
CA VAL A 179 32.54 -16.59 -19.75
C VAL A 179 31.57 -16.43 -18.57
N LYS A 180 30.74 -17.44 -18.30
CA LYS A 180 29.82 -17.44 -17.15
C LYS A 180 30.57 -17.27 -15.83
N ALA A 181 31.61 -18.08 -15.59
CA ALA A 181 32.39 -18.02 -14.36
C ALA A 181 33.02 -16.63 -14.14
N TRP A 182 33.56 -16.04 -15.21
CA TRP A 182 34.11 -14.68 -15.15
C TRP A 182 33.03 -13.63 -14.86
N LEU A 183 31.88 -13.68 -15.55
CA LEU A 183 30.77 -12.74 -15.33
C LEU A 183 30.21 -12.85 -13.91
N GLU A 184 30.02 -14.07 -13.39
CA GLU A 184 29.55 -14.27 -12.01
C GLU A 184 30.49 -13.63 -10.98
N GLN A 185 31.81 -13.73 -11.20
CA GLN A 185 32.79 -13.07 -10.33
C GLN A 185 32.76 -11.54 -10.48
N ALA A 186 32.67 -11.03 -11.71
CA ALA A 186 32.60 -9.60 -11.98
C ALA A 186 31.33 -8.96 -11.38
N VAL A 187 30.17 -9.61 -11.53
CA VAL A 187 28.89 -9.14 -10.96
C VAL A 187 28.96 -9.11 -9.43
N LYS A 188 29.52 -10.15 -8.79
CA LYS A 188 29.69 -10.19 -7.33
C LYS A 188 30.59 -9.07 -6.79
N GLY A 189 31.58 -8.64 -7.58
CA GLY A 189 32.48 -7.54 -7.22
C GLY A 189 31.94 -6.15 -7.57
N CYS A 190 30.85 -6.07 -8.34
CA CYS A 190 30.29 -4.80 -8.80
C CYS A 190 29.43 -4.16 -7.70
N ASN A 191 29.66 -2.87 -7.43
CA ASN A 191 28.87 -2.08 -6.51
C ASN A 191 28.19 -0.93 -7.26
N ILE A 192 26.86 -0.85 -7.16
CA ILE A 192 26.07 0.24 -7.75
C ILE A 192 25.91 1.36 -6.73
N ARG A 193 26.32 2.57 -7.08
CA ARG A 193 26.07 3.77 -6.29
C ARG A 193 24.79 4.43 -6.78
N LEU A 194 23.79 4.55 -5.90
CA LEU A 194 22.48 5.11 -6.27
C LEU A 194 22.53 6.54 -6.79
N THR A 195 23.52 7.33 -6.36
CA THR A 195 23.73 8.71 -6.84
C THR A 195 24.16 8.79 -8.29
N ASP A 196 24.72 7.70 -8.80
CA ASP A 196 25.27 7.61 -10.15
C ASP A 196 24.20 7.06 -11.12
N GLU A 197 23.06 6.60 -10.58
CA GLU A 197 21.94 6.00 -11.30
C GLU A 197 20.72 6.95 -11.31
N PRO A 198 20.43 7.64 -12.43
CA PRO A 198 19.48 8.76 -12.47
C PRO A 198 18.04 8.37 -12.10
N VAL A 199 17.62 7.15 -12.46
CA VAL A 199 16.30 6.62 -12.11
C VAL A 199 16.26 6.21 -10.65
N LEU A 200 17.25 5.44 -10.19
CA LEU A 200 17.32 4.96 -8.80
C LEU A 200 17.50 6.09 -7.79
N PHE A 201 18.18 7.17 -8.17
CA PHE A 201 18.28 8.37 -7.36
C PHE A 201 16.90 8.98 -7.04
N LYS A 202 15.97 8.92 -8.00
CA LYS A 202 14.62 9.46 -7.85
C LYS A 202 13.65 8.48 -7.21
N THR A 203 13.68 7.22 -7.61
CA THR A 203 12.69 6.21 -7.20
C THR A 203 13.12 5.42 -5.96
N GLY A 204 14.42 5.41 -5.64
CA GLY A 204 15.01 4.49 -4.68
C GLY A 204 15.00 3.03 -5.17
N LEU A 205 15.72 2.15 -4.46
CA LEU A 205 15.68 0.70 -4.67
C LEU A 205 14.44 0.04 -4.07
N SER A 206 13.86 0.67 -3.05
CA SER A 206 12.63 0.23 -2.41
C SER A 206 11.59 1.34 -2.49
N ALA A 207 10.33 0.95 -2.61
CA ALA A 207 9.22 1.89 -2.52
C ALA A 207 9.26 2.56 -1.14
N SER A 208 9.13 3.89 -1.10
CA SER A 208 9.06 4.61 0.16
C SER A 208 7.81 4.20 0.94
N THR A 209 7.93 4.02 2.25
CA THR A 209 6.77 3.77 3.11
C THR A 209 5.89 5.03 3.15
N LEU A 210 4.62 4.88 2.78
CA LEU A 210 3.59 5.91 2.85
C LEU A 210 2.68 5.63 4.07
N PRO A 211 1.91 6.63 4.55
CA PRO A 211 0.98 6.44 5.67
C PRO A 211 -0.01 5.30 5.42
N HIS A 212 -0.41 4.58 6.46
CA HIS A 212 -1.45 3.53 6.39
C HIS A 212 -1.11 2.32 5.51
N MET A 213 0.16 2.08 5.19
CA MET A 213 0.61 0.91 4.42
C MET A 213 0.74 -0.40 5.23
N GLU A 214 0.41 -0.38 6.53
CA GLU A 214 0.79 -1.39 7.54
C GLU A 214 -0.31 -2.41 7.90
N TYR A 215 -1.55 -2.24 7.39
CA TYR A 215 -2.68 -2.97 7.96
C TYR A 215 -2.77 -4.44 7.55
N ASP A 216 -2.20 -4.84 6.42
CA ASP A 216 -2.10 -6.23 5.94
C ASP A 216 -3.42 -7.02 6.03
N VAL A 217 -4.56 -6.33 5.96
CA VAL A 217 -5.89 -6.91 6.20
C VAL A 217 -6.32 -7.80 5.03
N ALA A 218 -5.78 -7.51 3.84
CA ALA A 218 -6.18 -8.10 2.57
C ALA A 218 -4.97 -8.46 1.67
N THR A 219 -3.85 -8.86 2.27
CA THR A 219 -2.57 -9.07 1.56
C THR A 219 -2.65 -10.22 0.56
N THR A 220 -3.22 -11.36 0.96
CA THR A 220 -3.40 -12.54 0.09
C THR A 220 -4.80 -12.62 -0.54
N PRO A 221 -4.98 -13.34 -1.67
CA PRO A 221 -6.30 -13.56 -2.26
C PRO A 221 -7.31 -14.19 -1.28
N GLY A 222 -6.86 -15.13 -0.45
CA GLY A 222 -7.70 -15.78 0.57
C GLY A 222 -8.16 -14.79 1.64
N GLN A 223 -7.24 -14.01 2.22
CA GLN A 223 -7.56 -12.97 3.20
C GLN A 223 -8.52 -11.92 2.62
N ARG A 224 -8.34 -11.52 1.34
CA ARG A 224 -9.26 -10.60 0.66
C ARG A 224 -10.69 -11.13 0.61
N LYS A 225 -10.85 -12.40 0.26
CA LYS A 225 -12.17 -13.02 0.19
C LYS A 225 -12.86 -12.99 1.55
N VAL A 226 -12.15 -13.44 2.59
CA VAL A 226 -12.64 -13.44 3.98
C VAL A 226 -12.99 -12.02 4.44
N TRP A 227 -12.13 -11.04 4.15
CA TRP A 227 -12.38 -9.64 4.48
C TRP A 227 -13.64 -9.10 3.78
N GLN A 228 -13.79 -9.35 2.49
CA GLN A 228 -14.96 -8.92 1.71
C GLN A 228 -16.25 -9.56 2.22
N GLU A 229 -16.21 -10.83 2.62
CA GLU A 229 -17.35 -11.52 3.22
C GLU A 229 -17.75 -10.86 4.55
N LYS A 230 -16.80 -10.63 5.46
CA LYS A 230 -17.04 -9.92 6.73
C LYS A 230 -17.62 -8.53 6.52
N MET A 231 -17.09 -7.78 5.56
CA MET A 231 -17.59 -6.44 5.24
C MET A 231 -19.02 -6.50 4.71
N ARG A 232 -19.36 -7.48 3.88
CA ARG A 232 -20.71 -7.65 3.34
C ARG A 232 -21.73 -8.02 4.42
N GLU A 233 -21.35 -8.91 5.33
CA GLU A 233 -22.19 -9.29 6.47
C GLU A 233 -22.47 -8.08 7.37
N ARG A 234 -21.44 -7.28 7.68
CA ARG A 234 -21.59 -6.08 8.49
C ARG A 234 -22.42 -5.00 7.79
N GLU A 235 -22.24 -4.83 6.48
CA GLU A 235 -23.07 -3.91 5.69
C GLU A 235 -24.54 -4.32 5.72
N ALA A 236 -24.83 -5.62 5.60
CA ALA A 236 -26.20 -6.15 5.65
C ALA A 236 -26.85 -5.94 7.03
N ASP A 237 -26.11 -6.16 8.12
CA ASP A 237 -26.58 -5.88 9.50
C ASP A 237 -26.94 -4.40 9.68
N LEU A 238 -26.05 -3.49 9.27
CA LEU A 238 -26.27 -2.05 9.37
C LEU A 238 -27.47 -1.59 8.53
N LYS A 239 -27.66 -2.15 7.34
CA LYS A 239 -28.85 -1.91 6.50
C LYS A 239 -30.13 -2.44 7.15
N ALA A 240 -30.09 -3.65 7.72
CA ALA A 240 -31.25 -4.23 8.41
C ALA A 240 -31.68 -3.39 9.63
N ARG A 241 -30.73 -2.71 10.27
CA ARG A 241 -30.96 -1.78 11.39
C ARG A 241 -31.32 -0.36 10.95
N GLY A 242 -31.32 -0.07 9.65
CA GLY A 242 -31.61 1.27 9.10
C GLY A 242 -30.51 2.31 9.32
N LEU A 243 -29.29 1.87 9.67
CA LEU A 243 -28.13 2.75 9.88
C LEU A 243 -27.40 3.09 8.58
N LEU A 244 -27.58 2.25 7.56
CA LEU A 244 -27.11 2.47 6.19
C LEU A 244 -28.29 2.39 5.22
N SER A 245 -28.24 3.20 4.16
CA SER A 245 -29.18 3.17 3.03
C SER A 245 -28.85 2.06 2.03
#